data_AF-A0A6I4VQX8-F1
#
_entry.id   AF-A0A6I4VQX8-F1
#
_cell.length_a   1.000
_cell.length_b   1.000
_cell.length_c   1.000
_cell.angle_alpha   90.00
_cell.angle_beta   90.00
_cell.angle_gamma   90.00
#
_symmetry.space_group_name_H-M   'P 1'
#
loop_
_entity.id
_entity.type
_entity.pdbx_description
1 polymer ?
#
loop_
_entity_poly.entity_id
_entity_poly.type
_entity_poly.pdbx_seq_one_letter_code
_entity_poly.pdbx_strand_id
1 'polypeptide(L)'
;MIQCKPIQLESREKAKAMSDKLARVEVIRDRKIVSIEIPLGEIDHKDVIYAYGNGQCAALALAIHELMKWPMVALFSAESAGRPEEWDEQWHGKTVKAWREKQPKGWSWGWRHTLVQTPDKRFYDIQGIHSFEIHKKAYGSCAMLIVTKKDVLDMESDRGVRQPFLNVELAKEYAPLFLKRAGFRIK
;
A
#
# COMPACT_ATOMS: atom_id res chain seq x y z
N MET A 1 -26.73 45.92 -4.66
CA MET A 1 -26.68 44.81 -5.65
C MET A 1 -25.36 44.94 -6.39
N ILE A 2 -24.38 44.08 -6.07
CA ILE A 2 -23.07 44.10 -6.74
C ILE A 2 -23.10 43.01 -7.80
N GLN A 3 -23.03 43.43 -9.06
CA GLN A 3 -22.98 42.57 -10.23
C GLN A 3 -21.52 42.10 -10.40
N CYS A 4 -21.25 40.83 -10.13
CA CYS A 4 -19.94 40.24 -10.35
C CYS A 4 -19.68 40.08 -11.85
N LYS A 5 -18.58 40.63 -12.35
CA LYS A 5 -18.05 40.37 -13.70
C LYS A 5 -17.70 38.88 -13.83
N PRO A 6 -17.91 38.26 -15.02
CA PRO A 6 -17.49 36.89 -15.25
C PRO A 6 -15.96 36.80 -15.18
N ILE A 7 -15.48 35.84 -14.40
CA ILE A 7 -14.07 35.45 -14.39
C ILE A 7 -13.76 34.89 -15.77
N GLN A 8 -12.85 35.55 -16.51
CA GLN A 8 -12.28 34.99 -17.72
C GLN A 8 -11.58 33.68 -17.37
N LEU A 9 -12.12 32.58 -17.90
CA LEU A 9 -11.51 31.27 -17.84
C LEU A 9 -10.21 31.31 -18.65
N GLU A 10 -9.08 31.47 -17.97
CA GLU A 10 -7.80 31.04 -18.52
C GLU A 10 -7.87 29.52 -18.77
N SER A 11 -8.05 29.21 -20.05
CA SER A 11 -8.06 27.94 -20.77
C SER A 11 -8.33 26.64 -19.97
N ARG A 12 -9.50 26.05 -20.26
CA ARG A 12 -9.78 24.60 -20.09
C ARG A 12 -8.67 23.68 -20.62
N GLU A 13 -7.82 24.16 -21.54
CA GLU A 13 -6.68 23.41 -22.09
C GLU A 13 -5.49 23.30 -21.12
N LYS A 14 -5.20 24.29 -20.26
CA LYS A 14 -4.17 24.16 -19.22
C LYS A 14 -4.61 23.20 -18.10
N ALA A 15 -5.88 23.24 -17.73
CA ALA A 15 -6.46 22.28 -16.79
C ALA A 15 -6.45 20.84 -17.35
N LYS A 16 -6.64 20.67 -18.67
CA LYS A 16 -6.55 19.38 -19.35
C LYS A 16 -5.10 18.87 -19.45
N ALA A 17 -4.14 19.73 -19.77
CA ALA A 17 -2.72 19.37 -19.83
C ALA A 17 -2.09 19.05 -18.46
N MET A 18 -2.64 19.58 -17.36
CA MET A 18 -2.30 19.16 -16.00
C MET A 18 -3.06 17.89 -15.58
N SER A 19 -4.31 17.72 -16.00
CA SER A 19 -5.10 16.49 -15.81
C SER A 19 -4.44 15.26 -16.43
N ASP A 20 -3.73 15.41 -17.56
CA ASP A 20 -2.99 14.30 -18.20
C ASP A 20 -1.70 13.91 -17.43
N LYS A 21 -1.38 14.61 -16.34
CA LYS A 21 -0.22 14.34 -15.47
C LYS A 21 -0.60 14.00 -14.04
N LEU A 22 -1.88 13.95 -13.69
CA LEU A 22 -2.34 13.67 -12.33
C LEU A 22 -3.24 12.43 -12.33
N ALA A 23 -2.96 11.49 -11.44
CA ALA A 23 -3.81 10.33 -11.20
C ALA A 23 -4.55 10.50 -9.87
N ARG A 24 -5.84 10.17 -9.86
CA ARG A 24 -6.65 10.19 -8.64
C ARG A 24 -6.55 8.84 -7.93
N VAL A 25 -6.23 8.87 -6.64
CA VAL A 25 -6.00 7.68 -5.83
C VAL A 25 -6.72 7.81 -4.49
N GLU A 26 -7.29 6.71 -4.01
CA GLU A 26 -7.89 6.66 -2.68
C GLU A 26 -6.87 6.27 -1.62
N VAL A 27 -6.93 6.94 -0.47
CA VAL A 27 -5.99 6.77 0.65
C VAL A 27 -6.73 6.87 1.97
N ILE A 28 -6.12 6.35 3.02
CA ILE A 28 -6.61 6.49 4.39
C ILE A 28 -6.03 7.78 4.99
N ARG A 29 -6.91 8.66 5.45
CA ARG A 29 -6.57 9.88 6.20
C ARG A 29 -7.56 10.06 7.33
N ASP A 30 -7.07 10.22 8.56
CA ASP A 30 -7.91 10.42 9.74
C ASP A 30 -9.04 9.36 9.87
N ARG A 31 -8.70 8.09 9.61
CA ARG A 31 -9.61 6.93 9.62
C ARG A 31 -10.76 6.99 8.60
N LYS A 32 -10.64 7.85 7.58
CA LYS A 32 -11.57 7.98 6.45
C LYS A 32 -10.85 7.70 5.13
N ILE A 33 -11.59 7.20 4.15
CA ILE A 33 -11.11 7.10 2.77
C ILE A 33 -11.30 8.47 2.13
N VAL A 34 -10.23 9.01 1.58
CA VAL A 34 -10.24 10.27 0.83
C VAL A 34 -9.56 10.05 -0.52
N SER A 35 -9.98 10.79 -1.54
CA SER A 35 -9.23 10.84 -2.80
C SER A 35 -8.16 11.94 -2.73
N ILE A 36 -6.98 11.65 -3.24
CA ILE A 36 -5.93 12.62 -3.53
C ILE A 36 -5.52 12.53 -4.99
N GLU A 37 -4.90 13.58 -5.51
CA GLU A 37 -4.31 13.62 -6.85
C GLU A 37 -2.80 13.46 -6.72
N ILE A 38 -2.20 12.56 -7.49
CA ILE A 38 -0.76 12.31 -7.46
C ILE A 38 -0.14 12.54 -8.85
N PRO A 39 1.03 13.21 -8.93
CA PRO A 39 1.68 13.49 -10.21
C PRO A 39 2.37 12.28 -10.81
N LEU A 40 1.97 11.93 -12.04
CA LEU A 40 2.56 10.87 -12.85
C LEU A 40 4.04 11.14 -13.13
N GLY A 41 4.87 10.12 -12.91
CA GLY A 41 6.30 10.14 -13.22
C GLY A 41 7.22 10.74 -12.15
N GLU A 42 6.70 11.29 -11.05
CA GLU A 42 7.49 11.90 -9.96
C GLU A 42 7.38 11.11 -8.66
N ILE A 43 8.30 10.18 -8.42
CA ILE A 43 8.20 9.28 -7.25
C ILE A 43 8.56 9.91 -5.90
N ASP A 44 9.27 11.04 -5.91
CA ASP A 44 9.67 11.77 -4.71
C ASP A 44 8.58 12.75 -4.24
N HIS A 45 7.47 12.82 -4.97
CA HIS A 45 6.36 13.67 -4.58
C HIS A 45 5.78 13.16 -3.25
N LYS A 46 5.59 14.08 -2.30
CA LYS A 46 5.06 13.76 -0.97
C LYS A 46 3.75 12.96 -1.05
N ASP A 47 2.92 13.26 -2.04
CA ASP A 47 1.64 12.57 -2.24
C ASP A 47 1.78 11.13 -2.74
N VAL A 48 2.83 10.82 -3.53
CA VAL A 48 3.11 9.44 -3.97
C VAL A 48 3.55 8.61 -2.77
N ILE A 49 4.53 9.09 -1.99
CA ILE A 49 4.98 8.43 -0.76
C ILE A 49 3.81 8.28 0.22
N TYR A 50 2.99 9.33 0.37
CA TYR A 50 1.82 9.30 1.21
C TYR A 50 0.80 8.25 0.75
N ALA A 51 0.47 8.18 -0.54
CA ALA A 51 -0.52 7.25 -1.07
C ALA A 51 -0.15 5.79 -0.82
N TYR A 52 1.09 5.44 -1.18
CA TYR A 52 1.59 4.08 -1.01
C TYR A 52 1.90 3.73 0.45
N GLY A 53 2.12 4.73 1.32
CA GLY A 53 2.15 4.54 2.77
C GLY A 53 0.77 4.37 3.42
N ASN A 54 -0.29 4.94 2.83
CA ASN A 54 -1.61 5.05 3.45
C ASN A 54 -2.72 4.35 2.64
N GLY A 55 -2.47 3.10 2.28
CA GLY A 55 -3.50 2.19 1.75
C GLY A 55 -3.23 1.65 0.35
N GLN A 56 -2.23 2.17 -0.38
CA GLN A 56 -1.84 1.62 -1.68
C GLN A 56 -0.63 0.67 -1.62
N CYS A 57 -0.09 0.37 -0.43
CA CYS A 57 1.09 -0.50 -0.25
C CYS A 57 0.95 -1.87 -0.93
N ALA A 58 -0.25 -2.47 -0.89
CA ALA A 58 -0.54 -3.74 -1.53
C ALA A 58 -0.49 -3.66 -3.06
N ALA A 59 -0.95 -2.55 -3.66
CA ALA A 59 -0.87 -2.33 -5.09
C ALA A 59 0.60 -2.20 -5.55
N LEU A 60 1.43 -1.46 -4.81
CA LEU A 60 2.86 -1.33 -5.11
C LEU A 60 3.60 -2.65 -4.93
N ALA A 61 3.37 -3.38 -3.84
CA ALA A 61 3.97 -4.68 -3.62
C ALA A 61 3.59 -5.69 -4.72
N LEU A 62 2.33 -5.67 -5.17
CA LEU A 62 1.88 -6.49 -6.29
C LEU A 62 2.58 -6.12 -7.59
N ALA A 63 2.70 -4.84 -7.91
CA ALA A 63 3.41 -4.39 -9.10
C ALA A 63 4.89 -4.80 -9.09
N ILE A 64 5.57 -4.65 -7.94
CA ILE A 64 6.97 -5.09 -7.79
C ILE A 64 7.09 -6.61 -7.88
N HIS A 65 6.16 -7.36 -7.28
CA HIS A 65 6.12 -8.82 -7.39
C HIS A 65 5.96 -9.27 -8.85
N GLU A 66 5.05 -8.65 -9.60
CA GLU A 66 4.83 -8.99 -11.00
C GLU A 66 6.08 -8.71 -11.85
N LEU A 67 6.80 -7.62 -11.56
CA LEU A 67 8.00 -7.21 -12.28
C LEU A 67 9.25 -8.04 -11.91
N MET A 68 9.51 -8.22 -10.62
CA MET A 68 10.76 -8.80 -10.10
C MET A 68 10.64 -10.27 -9.71
N LYS A 69 9.41 -10.81 -9.64
CA LYS A 69 9.07 -12.14 -9.10
C LYS A 69 9.50 -12.36 -7.66
N TRP A 70 9.67 -11.28 -6.90
CA TRP A 70 10.00 -11.33 -5.48
C TRP A 70 8.77 -11.69 -4.65
N PRO A 71 8.89 -12.52 -3.58
CA PRO A 71 7.73 -12.88 -2.76
C PRO A 71 7.07 -11.64 -2.14
N MET A 72 5.74 -11.54 -2.22
CA MET A 72 4.99 -10.57 -1.42
C MET A 72 4.85 -11.10 0.00
N VAL A 73 4.97 -10.20 0.96
CA VAL A 73 4.78 -10.49 2.37
C VAL A 73 3.83 -9.47 2.96
N ALA A 74 2.84 -9.96 3.70
CA ALA A 74 1.93 -9.14 4.46
C ALA A 74 2.32 -9.15 5.93
N LEU A 75 2.25 -7.95 6.54
CA LEU A 75 2.41 -7.74 7.97
C LEU A 75 1.05 -7.75 8.65
N PHE A 76 0.93 -8.59 9.67
CA PHE A 76 -0.26 -8.71 10.50
C PHE A 76 0.03 -8.27 11.92
N SER A 77 -0.71 -7.32 12.47
CA SER A 77 -0.61 -6.99 13.91
C SER A 77 -1.64 -7.75 14.74
N ALA A 78 -1.26 -8.23 15.92
CA ALA A 78 -2.18 -8.86 16.87
C ALA A 78 -3.33 -7.92 17.27
N GLU A 79 -3.02 -6.64 17.52
CA GLU A 79 -3.99 -5.59 17.85
C GLU A 79 -5.12 -5.49 16.81
N SER A 80 -4.77 -5.37 15.52
CA SER A 80 -5.79 -5.27 14.45
C SER A 80 -6.53 -6.58 14.19
N ALA A 81 -5.96 -7.72 14.61
CA ALA A 81 -6.68 -8.99 14.65
C ALA A 81 -7.60 -9.13 15.89
N GLY A 82 -7.71 -8.10 16.73
CA GLY A 82 -8.51 -8.11 17.96
C GLY A 82 -7.96 -9.09 19.01
N ARG A 83 -6.64 -9.33 19.01
CA ARG A 83 -5.98 -10.24 19.96
C ARG A 83 -5.29 -9.44 21.08
N PRO A 84 -5.28 -9.95 22.32
CA PRO A 84 -4.58 -9.30 23.43
C PRO A 84 -3.06 -9.29 23.22
N GLU A 85 -2.36 -8.29 23.76
CA GLU A 85 -0.89 -8.13 23.71
C GLU A 85 -0.13 -9.31 24.34
N GLU A 86 -0.75 -10.08 25.22
CA GLU A 86 -0.14 -11.27 25.84
C GLU A 86 0.06 -12.44 24.84
N TRP A 87 -0.42 -12.31 23.59
CA TRP A 87 -0.17 -13.27 22.50
C TRP A 87 1.03 -12.89 21.62
N ASP A 88 1.74 -11.82 21.97
CA ASP A 88 2.85 -11.24 21.22
C ASP A 88 3.96 -12.24 20.88
N GLU A 89 4.34 -13.10 21.82
CA GLU A 89 5.35 -14.15 21.60
C GLU A 89 4.86 -15.27 20.67
N GLN A 90 3.53 -15.42 20.56
CA GLN A 90 2.87 -16.43 19.76
C GLN A 90 2.44 -15.89 18.40
N TRP A 91 2.43 -14.57 18.20
CA TRP A 91 1.99 -13.91 16.97
C TRP A 91 3.11 -13.89 15.93
N HIS A 92 3.19 -14.96 15.15
CA HIS A 92 4.19 -15.20 14.10
C HIS A 92 3.54 -15.82 12.87
N GLY A 93 4.28 -16.03 11.78
CA GLY A 93 3.73 -16.52 10.51
C GLY A 93 2.87 -17.79 10.62
N LYS A 94 3.19 -18.74 11.52
CA LYS A 94 2.39 -19.97 11.69
C LYS A 94 1.03 -19.72 12.34
N THR A 95 0.93 -18.78 13.29
CA THR A 95 -0.34 -18.47 13.97
C THR A 95 -1.24 -17.63 13.08
N VAL A 96 -0.68 -16.72 12.28
CA VAL A 96 -1.44 -16.04 11.22
C VAL A 96 -1.95 -17.04 10.19
N LYS A 97 -1.12 -18.00 9.77
CA LYS A 97 -1.57 -19.06 8.85
C LYS A 97 -2.72 -19.88 9.43
N ALA A 98 -2.60 -20.34 10.68
CA ALA A 98 -3.67 -21.07 11.36
C ALA A 98 -4.94 -20.21 11.55
N TRP A 99 -4.78 -18.91 11.80
CA TRP A 99 -5.89 -17.97 11.88
C TRP A 99 -6.60 -17.82 10.53
N ARG A 100 -5.84 -17.67 9.44
CA ARG A 100 -6.37 -17.61 8.07
C ARG A 100 -7.21 -18.84 7.72
N GLU A 101 -6.74 -20.03 8.08
CA GLU A 101 -7.47 -21.28 7.88
C GLU A 101 -8.78 -21.33 8.68
N LYS A 102 -8.77 -20.79 9.92
CA LYS A 102 -9.96 -20.73 10.79
C LYS A 102 -10.96 -19.62 10.43
N GLN A 103 -10.49 -18.52 9.83
CA GLN A 103 -11.29 -17.34 9.52
C GLN A 103 -11.06 -16.84 8.08
N PRO A 104 -11.42 -17.63 7.06
CA PRO A 104 -11.09 -17.32 5.66
C PRO A 104 -11.72 -16.01 5.14
N LYS A 105 -12.78 -15.49 5.80
CA LYS A 105 -13.47 -14.24 5.45
C LYS A 105 -13.13 -13.03 6.33
N GLY A 106 -12.21 -13.18 7.29
CA GLY A 106 -11.85 -12.10 8.23
C GLY A 106 -10.37 -12.08 8.61
N TRP A 107 -9.57 -12.99 8.06
CA TRP A 107 -8.13 -13.05 8.28
C TRP A 107 -7.40 -11.78 7.81
N SER A 108 -7.99 -11.04 6.88
CA SER A 108 -7.44 -9.80 6.35
C SER A 108 -7.54 -8.62 7.33
N TRP A 109 -8.35 -8.74 8.40
CA TRP A 109 -8.59 -7.66 9.36
C TRP A 109 -7.32 -7.27 10.15
N GLY A 110 -6.40 -8.21 10.30
CA GLY A 110 -5.11 -8.00 10.94
C GLY A 110 -4.06 -7.40 10.01
N TRP A 111 -4.34 -7.32 8.71
CA TRP A 111 -3.40 -6.90 7.67
C TRP A 111 -3.12 -5.40 7.78
N ARG A 112 -1.87 -5.06 8.09
CA ARG A 112 -1.42 -3.66 8.27
C ARG A 112 -0.70 -3.11 7.06
N HIS A 113 0.13 -3.94 6.43
CA HIS A 113 1.02 -3.48 5.39
C HIS A 113 1.44 -4.63 4.46
N THR A 114 1.75 -4.32 3.21
CA THR A 114 2.28 -5.28 2.24
C THR A 114 3.60 -4.76 1.70
N LEU A 115 4.56 -5.67 1.61
CA LEU A 115 5.93 -5.41 1.18
C LEU A 115 6.41 -6.57 0.32
N VAL A 116 7.60 -6.45 -0.26
CA VAL A 116 8.26 -7.55 -1.00
C VAL A 116 9.54 -7.99 -0.30
N GLN A 117 9.82 -9.29 -0.32
CA GLN A 117 11.09 -9.82 0.19
C GLN A 117 12.14 -9.79 -0.93
N THR A 118 13.21 -9.03 -0.72
CA THR A 118 14.35 -8.95 -1.63
C THR A 118 15.17 -10.26 -1.61
N PRO A 119 16.04 -10.51 -2.62
CA PRO A 119 16.85 -11.74 -2.68
C PRO A 119 17.75 -11.97 -1.45
N ASP A 120 18.20 -10.89 -0.81
CA ASP A 120 19.00 -10.89 0.42
C ASP A 120 18.16 -10.99 1.71
N LYS A 121 16.87 -11.38 1.57
CA LYS A 121 15.92 -11.61 2.68
C LYS A 121 15.50 -10.38 3.47
N ARG A 122 15.89 -9.17 3.04
CA ARG A 122 15.35 -7.92 3.56
C ARG A 122 13.96 -7.64 2.98
N PHE A 123 13.31 -6.61 3.52
CA PHE A 123 11.94 -6.26 3.18
C PHE A 123 11.91 -4.88 2.55
N TYR A 124 11.31 -4.78 1.36
CA TYR A 124 11.25 -3.54 0.60
C TYR A 124 9.81 -3.05 0.50
N ASP A 125 9.60 -1.81 0.91
CA ASP A 125 8.32 -1.10 0.87
C ASP A 125 8.51 0.35 0.41
N ILE A 126 7.45 1.17 0.48
CA ILE A 126 7.49 2.59 0.08
C ILE A 126 8.53 3.43 0.85
N GLN A 127 8.90 3.01 2.06
CA GLN A 127 9.86 3.71 2.91
C GLN A 127 11.31 3.24 2.68
N GLY A 128 11.52 2.23 1.83
CA GLY A 128 12.85 1.72 1.50
C GLY A 128 13.05 0.27 1.93
N ILE A 129 14.32 -0.13 2.07
CA ILE A 129 14.70 -1.48 2.49
C ILE A 129 14.89 -1.51 4.00
N HIS A 130 14.08 -2.31 4.68
CA HIS A 130 14.02 -2.41 6.13
C HIS A 130 14.22 -3.84 6.62
N SER A 131 14.57 -3.96 7.90
CA SER A 131 14.49 -5.22 8.62
C SER A 131 13.11 -5.39 9.25
N PHE A 132 12.75 -6.63 9.60
CA PHE A 132 11.49 -6.92 10.28
C PHE A 132 11.32 -6.14 11.59
N GLU A 133 12.40 -5.94 12.35
CA GLU A 133 12.37 -5.25 13.65
C GLU A 133 11.90 -3.80 13.55
N ILE A 134 12.14 -3.13 12.41
CA ILE A 134 11.65 -1.76 12.19
C ILE A 134 10.11 -1.75 12.16
N HIS A 135 9.50 -2.72 11.48
CA HIS A 135 8.05 -2.83 11.42
C HIS A 135 7.45 -3.29 12.76
N LYS A 136 8.13 -4.19 13.48
CA LYS A 136 7.73 -4.59 14.84
C LYS A 136 7.72 -3.40 15.78
N LYS A 137 8.72 -2.51 15.69
CA LYS A 137 8.74 -1.27 16.47
C LYS A 137 7.57 -0.33 16.11
N ALA A 138 7.15 -0.29 14.84
CA ALA A 138 6.09 0.60 14.37
C ALA A 138 4.67 0.09 14.67
N TYR A 139 4.47 -1.23 14.64
CA TYR A 139 3.14 -1.86 14.74
C TYR A 139 2.95 -2.70 16.00
N GLY A 140 3.91 -2.71 16.91
CA GLY A 140 3.93 -3.62 18.04
C GLY A 140 4.06 -5.07 17.56
N SER A 141 3.28 -5.96 18.14
CA SER A 141 3.41 -7.37 17.80
C SER A 141 2.81 -7.71 16.47
N CYS A 142 3.72 -7.94 15.55
CA CYS A 142 3.45 -8.23 14.17
C CYS A 142 4.00 -9.58 13.76
N ALA A 143 3.35 -10.18 12.77
CA ALA A 143 3.74 -11.41 12.12
C ALA A 143 3.80 -11.20 10.61
N MET A 144 4.69 -11.93 9.94
CA MET A 144 4.79 -11.93 8.49
C MET A 144 4.22 -13.22 7.91
N LEU A 145 3.45 -13.08 6.83
CA LEU A 145 3.00 -14.20 6.02
C LEU A 145 3.30 -13.90 4.55
N ILE A 146 3.90 -14.85 3.84
CA ILE A 146 4.00 -14.77 2.38
C ILE A 146 2.58 -14.85 1.82
N VAL A 147 2.22 -13.86 1.00
CA VAL A 147 0.88 -13.74 0.42
C VAL A 147 0.93 -13.87 -1.10
N THR A 148 -0.14 -14.42 -1.65
CA THR A 148 -0.31 -14.58 -3.10
C THR A 148 -0.98 -13.35 -3.72
N LYS A 149 -0.96 -13.23 -5.05
CA LYS A 149 -1.78 -12.25 -5.77
C LYS A 149 -3.26 -12.37 -5.42
N LYS A 150 -3.77 -13.61 -5.32
CA LYS A 150 -5.15 -13.85 -4.92
C LYS A 150 -5.44 -13.30 -3.53
N ASP A 151 -4.52 -13.43 -2.59
CA ASP A 151 -4.71 -12.93 -1.22
C ASP A 151 -4.88 -11.41 -1.17
N VAL A 152 -4.08 -10.68 -1.96
CA VAL A 152 -4.15 -9.22 -2.08
C VAL A 152 -5.48 -8.78 -2.69
N LEU A 153 -5.94 -9.47 -3.74
CA LEU A 153 -7.22 -9.17 -4.38
C LEU A 153 -8.42 -9.56 -3.50
N ASP A 154 -8.30 -10.66 -2.75
CA ASP A 154 -9.34 -11.09 -1.80
C ASP A 154 -9.48 -10.09 -0.65
N MET A 155 -8.36 -9.53 -0.16
CA MET A 155 -8.37 -8.47 0.87
C MET A 155 -9.16 -7.24 0.43
N GLU A 156 -9.03 -6.80 -0.83
CA GLU A 156 -9.80 -5.67 -1.37
C GLU A 156 -11.31 -5.92 -1.35
N SER A 157 -11.72 -7.19 -1.51
CA SER A 157 -13.13 -7.58 -1.48
C SER A 157 -13.72 -7.73 -0.07
N ASP A 158 -12.88 -7.72 0.98
CA ASP A 158 -13.29 -7.88 2.38
C ASP A 158 -13.82 -6.56 2.93
N ARG A 159 -15.15 -6.39 2.83
CA ARG A 159 -15.86 -5.18 3.28
C ARG A 159 -15.71 -4.88 4.78
N GLY A 160 -15.17 -5.81 5.58
CA GLY A 160 -14.84 -5.57 7.00
C GLY A 160 -13.59 -4.71 7.17
N VAL A 161 -12.74 -4.62 6.14
CA VAL A 161 -11.51 -3.84 6.15
C VAL A 161 -11.76 -2.53 5.41
N ARG A 162 -11.70 -1.42 6.14
CA ARG A 162 -11.88 -0.08 5.56
C ARG A 162 -10.59 0.35 4.83
N GLN A 163 -10.35 -0.23 3.66
CA GLN A 163 -9.21 0.07 2.79
C GLN A 163 -9.66 0.79 1.51
N PRO A 164 -8.80 1.65 0.94
CA PRO A 164 -9.07 2.27 -0.35
C PRO A 164 -9.03 1.24 -1.48
N PHE A 165 -9.70 1.54 -2.60
CA PHE A 165 -9.61 0.71 -3.79
C PHE A 165 -8.15 0.65 -4.31
N LEU A 166 -7.67 -0.54 -4.68
CA LEU A 166 -6.28 -0.74 -5.09
C LEU A 166 -6.07 -0.26 -6.53
N ASN A 167 -5.25 0.79 -6.70
CA ASN A 167 -4.88 1.26 -8.03
C ASN A 167 -3.61 0.55 -8.55
N VAL A 168 -3.78 -0.71 -8.97
CA VAL A 168 -2.67 -1.57 -9.42
C VAL A 168 -2.04 -1.07 -10.72
N GLU A 169 -2.83 -0.55 -11.67
CA GLU A 169 -2.30 -0.06 -12.95
C GLU A 169 -1.32 1.10 -12.73
N LEU A 170 -1.71 2.07 -11.90
CA LEU A 170 -0.82 3.17 -11.53
C LEU A 170 0.42 2.68 -10.76
N ALA A 171 0.27 1.68 -9.90
CA ALA A 171 1.41 1.08 -9.20
C ALA A 171 2.42 0.42 -10.15
N LYS A 172 1.97 -0.17 -11.26
CA LYS A 172 2.86 -0.72 -12.30
C LYS A 172 3.68 0.36 -12.99
N GLU A 173 3.15 1.57 -13.15
CA GLU A 173 3.89 2.69 -13.72
C GLU A 173 5.00 3.18 -12.76
N TYR A 174 4.73 3.21 -11.46
CA TYR A 174 5.72 3.66 -10.46
C TYR A 174 6.73 2.61 -10.04
N ALA A 175 6.37 1.31 -10.03
CA ALA A 175 7.25 0.26 -9.53
C ALA A 175 8.65 0.25 -10.21
N PRO A 176 8.79 0.44 -11.54
CA PRO A 176 10.09 0.57 -12.17
C PRO A 176 10.91 1.76 -11.67
N LEU A 177 10.28 2.93 -11.55
CA LEU A 177 10.93 4.15 -11.05
C LEU A 177 11.40 3.96 -9.59
N PHE A 178 10.56 3.28 -8.80
CA PHE A 178 10.82 2.99 -7.40
C PHE A 178 12.03 2.07 -7.23
N LEU A 179 12.05 0.96 -7.97
CA LEU A 179 13.14 0.00 -7.92
C LEU A 179 14.46 0.60 -8.42
N LYS A 180 14.42 1.41 -9.49
CA LYS A 180 15.60 2.11 -10.01
C LYS A 180 16.20 3.05 -8.95
N ARG A 181 15.36 3.81 -8.23
CA ARG A 181 15.80 4.70 -7.15
C ARG A 181 16.50 3.94 -6.02
N ALA A 182 16.00 2.77 -5.65
CA ALA A 182 16.64 1.91 -4.65
C ALA A 182 17.89 1.18 -5.15
N GLY A 183 18.33 1.43 -6.40
CA GLY A 183 19.52 0.83 -6.99
C GLY A 183 19.31 -0.57 -7.55
N PHE A 184 18.07 -1.02 -7.68
CA PHE A 184 17.77 -2.32 -8.28
C PHE A 184 17.80 -2.25 -9.81
N ARG A 185 18.32 -3.31 -10.43
CA ARG A 185 18.29 -3.48 -11.88
C ARG A 185 17.05 -4.27 -12.28
N ILE A 186 16.23 -3.67 -13.13
CA ILE A 186 15.07 -4.33 -13.74
C ILE A 186 15.60 -5.07 -14.96
N LYS A 187 15.31 -6.37 -15.05
CA LYS A 187 15.72 -7.24 -16.16
C LYS A 187 14.64 -7.32 -17.21
#